data_AF-A0A382G138-F1
#
_entry.id   AF-A0A382G138-F1
#
_cell.length_a   1.000
_cell.length_b   1.000
_cell.length_c   1.000
_cell.angle_alpha   90.00
_cell.angle_beta   90.00
_cell.angle_gamma   90.00
#
_symmetry.space_group_name_H-M   'P 1'
#
loop_
_entity.id
_entity.type
_entity.pdbx_description
1 polymer ?
#
loop_
_entity_poly.entity_id
_entity_poly.type
_entity_poly.pdbx_seq_one_letter_code
_entity_poly.pdbx_strand_id
1 'polypeptide(L)'
;SMYQINTKEEEDAVYNKLNELNFAGAGTTPNNHFWLGLKQYNTAELNPNNKLDEGWYWLDGRQLTSELANWASGEPNDCCETNNVEDGEEDYGQFDFGGVAKQWNDMQNVQESGNSWPVFEFNGTTSVKWGEYTNEDKTEFTLFDEASSSLTVTPTKTTVYFLEVTIDNVVCRTEHTITVNPNPISNAVGDLTYCDDSSDGDDTNGIIQSVNFETQNATILGDTQSSSDYTVTYHLSQADADDTTKTGLSSPYTNSVAGGEKIYVRVLNNTTKCINTTNSFDIKINVLPKANAVNNIVKCDNNSVGDDKDGFISSFDLSSQTATILGDQSSDDYTVTYHISQADADDTTSTGLTSPYTNSIKGGEKIYIRVLDTNLGCYRATTSFDITVAPLPVIINPVIKIEQCDDDDDNDGVSIHNLTESQLIISSDYQNETFEYYTASDFSTDSLITDPTKYQNKPFNDSVYVKIITSENCYRTSQIDITVAASQISKTFMEDNNTFYALCDDSP
;
A
#
# COMPACT_ATOMS: atom_id res chain seq x y z
N SER A 1 -1.94 72.89 -9.74
CA SER A 1 -1.18 73.96 -9.04
C SER A 1 0.26 73.47 -8.82
N MET A 2 1.24 74.33 -8.53
CA MET A 2 2.49 73.78 -7.93
C MET A 2 2.12 73.11 -6.61
N TYR A 3 2.84 72.05 -6.27
CA TYR A 3 2.58 71.24 -5.09
C TYR A 3 2.69 72.05 -3.80
N GLN A 4 1.63 72.02 -3.00
CA GLN A 4 1.55 72.72 -1.73
C GLN A 4 1.29 71.70 -0.64
N ILE A 5 1.98 71.82 0.48
CA ILE A 5 1.87 70.85 1.56
C ILE A 5 0.70 71.26 2.46
N ASN A 6 -0.31 70.41 2.57
CA ASN A 6 -1.45 70.66 3.46
C ASN A 6 -1.32 69.93 4.79
N THR A 7 -0.68 68.75 4.81
CA THR A 7 -0.36 68.00 6.03
C THR A 7 1.00 67.31 5.96
N LYS A 8 1.53 66.87 7.12
CA LYS A 8 2.78 66.10 7.17
C LYS A 8 2.64 64.71 6.53
N GLU A 9 1.47 64.10 6.66
CA GLU A 9 1.15 62.81 6.03
C GLU A 9 1.13 62.91 4.50
N GLU A 10 0.63 64.04 3.96
CA GLU A 10 0.69 64.31 2.52
C GLU A 10 2.13 64.46 2.04
N GLU A 11 2.94 65.23 2.77
CA GLU A 11 4.38 65.38 2.52
C GLU A 11 5.10 64.02 2.53
N ASP A 12 4.79 63.14 3.48
CA ASP A 12 5.31 61.77 3.54
C ASP A 12 4.86 60.93 2.34
N ALA A 13 3.59 61.02 1.94
CA ALA A 13 3.05 60.25 0.81
C ALA A 13 3.74 60.64 -0.51
N VAL A 14 3.93 61.94 -0.76
CA VAL A 14 4.64 62.45 -1.93
C VAL A 14 6.11 62.04 -1.91
N TYR A 15 6.78 62.18 -0.77
CA TYR A 15 8.17 61.72 -0.60
C TYR A 15 8.31 60.21 -0.88
N ASN A 16 7.47 59.38 -0.26
CA ASN A 16 7.51 57.93 -0.42
C ASN A 16 7.30 57.52 -1.88
N LYS A 17 6.40 58.20 -2.60
CA LYS A 17 6.17 57.92 -4.02
C LYS A 17 7.34 58.34 -4.90
N LEU A 18 7.92 59.51 -4.65
CA LEU A 18 9.14 59.95 -5.34
C LEU A 18 10.30 59.00 -5.06
N ASN A 19 10.42 58.46 -3.85
CA ASN A 19 11.42 57.47 -3.50
C ASN A 19 11.20 56.12 -4.20
N GLU A 20 9.96 55.61 -4.25
CA GLU A 20 9.61 54.40 -5.01
C GLU A 20 9.98 54.51 -6.50
N LEU A 21 9.83 55.71 -7.06
CA LEU A 21 10.18 56.03 -8.44
C LEU A 21 11.69 56.32 -8.64
N ASN A 22 12.51 56.21 -7.58
CA ASN A 22 13.94 56.52 -7.55
C ASN A 22 14.29 58.00 -7.82
N PHE A 23 13.39 58.93 -7.48
CA PHE A 23 13.63 60.38 -7.58
C PHE A 23 14.11 61.04 -6.28
N ALA A 24 13.89 60.43 -5.10
CA ALA A 24 14.16 61.04 -3.79
C ALA A 24 15.43 60.51 -3.06
N GLY A 25 16.37 59.92 -3.80
CA GLY A 25 17.59 59.31 -3.25
C GLY A 25 18.72 60.33 -3.01
N ALA A 26 19.25 60.38 -1.78
CA ALA A 26 20.42 61.19 -1.44
C ALA A 26 21.67 60.78 -2.25
N GLY A 27 22.28 61.72 -2.96
CA GLY A 27 23.54 61.53 -3.67
C GLY A 27 23.45 60.83 -5.03
N THR A 28 22.25 60.69 -5.61
CA THR A 28 22.11 60.22 -7.00
C THR A 28 22.48 61.32 -7.98
N THR A 29 23.16 60.96 -9.08
CA THR A 29 23.33 61.84 -10.24
C THR A 29 22.25 61.50 -11.28
N PRO A 30 21.43 62.45 -11.75
CA PRO A 30 21.40 63.87 -11.36
C PRO A 30 20.80 64.10 -9.98
N ASN A 31 21.27 65.16 -9.33
CA ASN A 31 20.71 65.64 -8.08
C ASN A 31 19.30 66.18 -8.37
N ASN A 32 18.26 65.49 -7.90
CA ASN A 32 16.89 65.88 -8.21
C ASN A 32 16.40 66.82 -7.12
N HIS A 33 16.02 68.02 -7.54
CA HIS A 33 15.35 68.99 -6.69
C HIS A 33 13.93 69.18 -7.22
N PHE A 34 12.98 69.51 -6.35
CA PHE A 34 11.60 69.70 -6.76
C PHE A 34 10.97 70.95 -6.13
N TRP A 35 10.44 71.84 -6.97
CA TRP A 35 9.82 73.07 -6.50
C TRP A 35 8.59 72.80 -5.64
N LEU A 36 8.53 73.45 -4.49
CA LEU A 36 7.32 73.61 -3.70
C LEU A 36 6.61 74.88 -4.15
N GLY A 37 5.28 74.90 -4.03
CA GLY A 37 4.47 76.10 -4.16
C GLY A 37 4.64 77.06 -2.99
N LEU A 38 5.86 77.26 -2.50
CA LEU A 38 6.23 78.04 -1.33
C LEU A 38 7.14 79.20 -1.76
N LYS A 39 6.77 80.41 -1.37
CA LYS A 39 7.48 81.64 -1.75
C LYS A 39 7.63 82.59 -0.56
N GLN A 40 8.78 83.21 -0.44
CA GLN A 40 9.03 84.29 0.51
C GLN A 40 8.64 85.64 -0.10
N TYR A 41 8.16 86.54 0.77
CA TYR A 41 7.75 87.89 0.40
C TYR A 41 8.42 88.91 1.32
N ASN A 42 9.47 89.56 0.81
CA ASN A 42 10.13 90.67 1.50
C ASN A 42 9.38 92.01 1.36
N THR A 43 8.23 92.12 2.02
CA THR A 43 7.47 93.39 2.12
C THR A 43 7.22 93.75 3.57
N ALA A 44 7.09 95.04 3.88
CA ALA A 44 6.80 95.50 5.25
C ALA A 44 5.50 94.92 5.85
N GLU A 45 4.59 94.42 5.02
CA GLU A 45 3.34 93.77 5.44
C GLU A 45 3.53 92.28 5.74
N LEU A 46 4.29 91.56 4.91
CA LEU A 46 4.41 90.09 4.98
C LEU A 46 5.69 89.61 5.71
N ASN A 47 6.75 90.41 5.72
CA ASN A 47 8.00 90.20 6.45
C ASN A 47 8.37 91.48 7.26
N PRO A 48 7.61 91.82 8.32
CA PRO A 48 7.73 93.09 9.02
C PRO A 48 9.05 93.25 9.79
N ASN A 49 9.75 92.16 10.12
CA ASN A 49 11.02 92.18 10.83
C ASN A 49 12.24 91.93 9.91
N ASN A 50 12.01 91.78 8.60
CA ASN A 50 13.03 91.54 7.57
C ASN A 50 13.96 90.36 7.91
N LYS A 51 13.38 89.22 8.32
CA LYS A 51 14.11 88.00 8.66
C LYS A 51 13.94 86.92 7.60
N LEU A 52 14.94 86.05 7.51
CA LEU A 52 14.99 84.90 6.58
C LEU A 52 13.89 83.85 6.87
N ASP A 53 13.53 83.68 8.15
CA ASP A 53 12.50 82.73 8.59
C ASP A 53 11.08 83.33 8.63
N GLU A 54 10.91 84.59 8.20
CA GLU A 54 9.64 85.31 8.14
C GLU A 54 9.23 85.59 6.68
N GLY A 55 7.92 85.72 6.42
CA GLY A 55 7.41 86.09 5.09
C GLY A 55 7.18 84.94 4.11
N TRP A 56 7.22 83.69 4.54
CA TRP A 56 6.94 82.51 3.70
C TRP A 56 5.45 82.21 3.56
N TYR A 57 4.95 82.14 2.32
CA TYR A 57 3.55 81.86 1.97
C TYR A 57 3.47 80.81 0.87
N TRP A 58 2.48 79.92 0.98
CA TRP A 58 2.07 79.06 -0.10
C TRP A 58 1.44 79.89 -1.22
N LEU A 59 1.53 79.43 -2.47
CA LEU A 59 0.99 80.13 -3.63
C LEU A 59 -0.55 80.26 -3.62
N ASP A 60 -1.25 79.53 -2.75
CA ASP A 60 -2.69 79.72 -2.47
C ASP A 60 -2.98 80.87 -1.48
N GLY A 61 -1.95 81.52 -0.95
CA GLY A 61 -2.04 82.66 -0.02
C GLY A 61 -2.00 82.28 1.45
N ARG A 62 -1.88 80.99 1.82
CA ARG A 62 -1.71 80.58 3.21
C ARG A 62 -0.29 80.87 3.70
N GLN A 63 -0.16 81.46 4.89
CA GLN A 63 1.14 81.63 5.54
C GLN A 63 1.71 80.25 5.96
N LEU A 64 3.01 80.06 5.80
CA LEU A 64 3.71 78.87 6.31
C LEU A 64 3.64 78.87 7.85
N THR A 65 3.16 77.77 8.43
CA THR A 65 3.15 77.56 9.88
C THR A 65 4.37 76.76 10.32
N SER A 66 4.77 76.92 11.58
CA SER A 66 5.84 76.11 12.19
C SER A 66 5.51 74.61 12.25
N GLU A 67 4.22 74.24 12.25
CA GLU A 67 3.76 72.85 12.21
C GLU A 67 4.07 72.18 10.86
N LEU A 68 4.00 72.95 9.75
CA LEU A 68 4.27 72.45 8.42
C LEU A 68 5.72 72.62 7.99
N ALA A 69 6.44 73.63 8.51
CA ALA A 69 7.84 73.88 8.16
C ALA A 69 8.74 72.63 8.27
N ASN A 70 9.59 72.40 7.27
CA ASN A 70 10.52 71.26 7.24
C ASN A 70 11.88 71.64 6.65
N TRP A 71 12.36 72.84 6.97
CA TRP A 71 13.66 73.34 6.51
C TRP A 71 14.82 72.42 6.92
N ALA A 72 15.82 72.31 6.05
CA ALA A 72 17.07 71.64 6.37
C ALA A 72 17.85 72.40 7.43
N SER A 73 18.84 71.75 8.04
CA SER A 73 19.66 72.38 9.08
C SER A 73 20.47 73.54 8.48
N GLY A 74 20.13 74.76 8.88
CA GLY A 74 20.77 75.98 8.39
C GLY A 74 19.85 76.82 7.50
N GLU A 75 18.74 76.25 7.03
CA GLU A 75 17.78 76.90 6.12
C GLU A 75 16.55 77.48 6.86
N PRO A 76 15.86 78.48 6.27
CA PRO A 76 16.27 79.23 5.08
C PRO A 76 17.46 80.14 5.37
N ASN A 77 18.41 80.21 4.44
CA ASN A 77 19.67 80.92 4.65
C ASN A 77 19.89 82.14 3.75
N ASP A 78 19.00 82.36 2.76
CA ASP A 78 19.09 83.41 1.73
C ASP A 78 20.52 83.51 1.21
N CYS A 79 20.98 82.41 0.59
CA CYS A 79 22.41 82.19 0.42
C CYS A 79 23.05 83.37 -0.29
N CYS A 80 24.22 83.67 0.28
CA CYS A 80 25.44 84.08 -0.41
C CYS A 80 25.91 85.49 -0.05
N GLU A 81 25.18 86.20 0.81
CA GLU A 81 25.66 87.36 1.58
C GLU A 81 25.51 87.16 3.12
N THR A 82 26.58 87.39 3.87
CA THR A 82 26.73 86.97 5.28
C THR A 82 26.01 87.84 6.33
N ASN A 83 24.87 88.45 6.01
CA ASN A 83 24.29 89.51 6.85
C ASN A 83 23.03 89.13 7.65
N ASN A 84 22.49 87.91 7.54
CA ASN A 84 21.25 87.46 8.23
C ASN A 84 20.05 88.40 7.99
N VAL A 85 20.02 89.05 6.83
CA VAL A 85 19.00 90.01 6.43
C VAL A 85 18.48 89.54 5.09
N GLU A 86 17.16 89.50 4.95
CA GLU A 86 16.50 89.16 3.70
C GLU A 86 16.78 90.23 2.65
N ASP A 87 17.44 89.85 1.56
CA ASP A 87 17.73 90.73 0.42
C ASP A 87 17.03 90.31 -0.88
N GLY A 88 16.37 89.14 -0.85
CA GLY A 88 15.48 88.64 -1.89
C GLY A 88 16.21 87.83 -2.98
N GLU A 89 17.36 87.24 -2.67
CA GLU A 89 18.08 86.37 -3.60
C GLU A 89 17.43 84.97 -3.68
N GLU A 90 17.07 84.34 -2.56
CA GLU A 90 16.52 82.97 -2.52
C GLU A 90 15.05 82.87 -2.06
N ASP A 91 14.14 83.54 -2.77
CA ASP A 91 12.71 83.63 -2.39
C ASP A 91 11.83 82.35 -2.56
N TYR A 92 12.35 81.17 -2.94
CA TYR A 92 11.51 80.01 -3.31
C TYR A 92 11.91 78.71 -2.61
N GLY A 93 10.93 77.98 -2.07
CA GLY A 93 11.16 76.69 -1.41
C GLY A 93 11.20 75.50 -2.38
N GLN A 94 12.10 74.55 -2.14
CA GLN A 94 12.19 73.30 -2.88
C GLN A 94 12.50 72.10 -1.98
N PHE A 95 12.11 70.89 -2.39
CA PHE A 95 12.71 69.67 -1.89
C PHE A 95 14.14 69.56 -2.40
N ASP A 96 15.10 69.38 -1.48
CA ASP A 96 16.48 69.08 -1.82
C ASP A 96 16.83 67.61 -1.49
N PHE A 97 16.69 66.73 -2.49
CA PHE A 97 17.08 65.35 -2.34
C PHE A 97 18.60 65.13 -2.46
N GLY A 98 19.41 66.19 -2.58
CA GLY A 98 20.85 66.17 -2.80
C GLY A 98 21.75 66.07 -1.58
N GLY A 99 21.16 65.86 -0.41
CA GLY A 99 21.91 65.74 0.84
C GLY A 99 21.06 65.79 2.09
N VAL A 100 19.81 66.26 1.98
CA VAL A 100 18.92 66.51 3.13
C VAL A 100 17.57 65.76 3.06
N ALA A 101 17.43 64.82 2.11
CA ALA A 101 16.27 63.93 1.94
C ALA A 101 14.93 64.69 1.88
N LYS A 102 14.00 64.48 2.81
CA LYS A 102 12.66 65.10 2.81
C LYS A 102 12.68 66.60 3.16
N GLN A 103 13.79 67.15 3.64
CA GLN A 103 13.88 68.54 4.10
C GLN A 103 13.98 69.55 2.95
N TRP A 104 13.66 70.81 3.26
CA TRP A 104 13.54 71.88 2.26
C TRP A 104 14.77 72.79 2.24
N ASN A 105 15.02 73.37 1.07
CA ASN A 105 16.00 74.43 0.82
C ASN A 105 15.27 75.63 0.21
N ASP A 106 15.67 76.85 0.54
CA ASP A 106 15.33 78.06 -0.21
C ASP A 106 16.24 78.20 -1.43
N MET A 107 15.78 78.83 -2.50
CA MET A 107 16.52 78.86 -3.76
C MET A 107 16.09 80.02 -4.66
N GLN A 108 17.07 80.59 -5.37
CA GLN A 108 16.84 81.60 -6.41
C GLN A 108 16.07 81.07 -7.64
N ASN A 109 15.26 81.94 -8.25
CA ASN A 109 14.51 81.66 -9.48
C ASN A 109 15.25 82.11 -10.75
N VAL A 110 16.44 81.56 -11.01
CA VAL A 110 17.22 81.78 -12.25
C VAL A 110 17.37 80.50 -13.07
N GLN A 111 17.08 80.59 -14.36
CA GLN A 111 16.98 79.45 -15.29
C GLN A 111 18.30 78.80 -15.73
N GLU A 112 19.48 79.32 -15.34
CA GLU A 112 20.76 78.88 -15.91
C GLU A 112 21.47 77.73 -15.14
N SER A 113 20.94 77.28 -14.01
CA SER A 113 21.44 76.08 -13.30
C SER A 113 20.28 75.13 -13.02
N GLY A 114 20.49 73.82 -13.16
CA GLY A 114 19.45 72.79 -13.12
C GLY A 114 18.80 72.59 -11.75
N ASN A 115 18.04 73.59 -11.29
CA ASN A 115 17.81 73.82 -9.86
C ASN A 115 16.54 73.23 -9.26
N SER A 116 15.50 72.89 -10.03
CA SER A 116 14.36 72.12 -9.50
C SER A 116 13.34 71.78 -10.58
N TRP A 117 12.76 70.59 -10.48
CA TRP A 117 11.67 70.12 -11.32
C TRP A 117 10.33 70.55 -10.70
N PRO A 118 9.36 71.00 -11.50
CA PRO A 118 8.05 71.30 -10.95
C PRO A 118 7.33 70.02 -10.52
N VAL A 119 6.81 69.99 -9.29
CA VAL A 119 5.80 69.01 -8.88
C VAL A 119 4.46 69.70 -8.96
N PHE A 120 3.54 69.12 -9.72
CA PHE A 120 2.20 69.63 -9.84
C PHE A 120 1.26 68.81 -8.95
N GLU A 121 0.54 69.51 -8.08
CA GLU A 121 -0.65 68.97 -7.44
C GLU A 121 -1.82 69.09 -8.43
N PHE A 122 -2.42 67.96 -8.74
CA PHE A 122 -3.65 67.92 -9.51
C PHE A 122 -4.83 67.98 -8.55
N ASN A 123 -5.28 69.21 -8.29
CA ASN A 123 -6.43 69.45 -7.42
C ASN A 123 -7.71 69.41 -8.26
N GLY A 124 -8.42 68.27 -8.23
CA GLY A 124 -9.70 68.06 -8.91
C GLY A 124 -9.81 66.74 -9.65
N THR A 125 -10.29 65.68 -8.98
CA THR A 125 -10.76 64.49 -9.70
C THR A 125 -12.12 64.79 -10.33
N THR A 126 -12.18 64.73 -11.66
CA THR A 126 -13.41 64.88 -12.44
C THR A 126 -14.20 63.58 -12.48
N SER A 127 -13.51 62.43 -12.57
CA SER A 127 -14.12 61.10 -12.45
C SER A 127 -13.10 60.02 -12.12
N VAL A 128 -13.57 58.96 -11.46
CA VAL A 128 -12.86 57.69 -11.24
C VAL A 128 -13.70 56.58 -11.89
N LYS A 129 -13.05 55.68 -12.64
CA LYS A 129 -13.69 54.52 -13.25
C LYS A 129 -12.80 53.30 -13.11
N TRP A 130 -13.38 52.21 -12.64
CA TRP A 130 -12.77 50.89 -12.72
C TRP A 130 -13.25 50.15 -13.97
N GLY A 131 -12.41 49.29 -14.53
CA GLY A 131 -12.81 48.40 -15.62
C GLY A 131 -11.93 47.17 -15.74
N GLU A 132 -12.33 46.25 -16.61
CA GLU A 132 -11.56 45.07 -17.00
C GLU A 132 -11.51 44.94 -18.51
N TYR A 133 -10.38 44.47 -19.04
CA TYR A 133 -10.26 44.18 -20.47
C TYR A 133 -10.92 42.84 -20.80
N THR A 134 -11.74 42.82 -21.85
CA THR A 134 -12.46 41.62 -22.30
C THR A 134 -11.70 40.84 -23.38
N ASN A 135 -10.63 41.42 -23.93
CA ASN A 135 -9.75 40.80 -24.90
C ASN A 135 -8.25 41.03 -24.60
N GLU A 136 -7.39 40.18 -25.17
CA GLU A 136 -5.94 40.21 -24.92
C GLU A 136 -5.25 41.45 -25.48
N ASP A 137 -5.75 42.00 -26.58
CA ASP A 137 -5.23 43.21 -27.21
C ASP A 137 -5.58 44.50 -26.43
N LYS A 138 -6.35 44.38 -25.33
CA LYS A 138 -6.77 45.50 -24.47
C LYS A 138 -7.52 46.61 -25.21
N THR A 139 -8.24 46.25 -26.27
CA THR A 139 -9.02 47.19 -27.08
C THR A 139 -10.50 47.20 -26.71
N GLU A 140 -10.98 46.16 -26.04
CA GLU A 140 -12.34 46.03 -25.53
C GLU A 140 -12.31 45.92 -23.99
N PHE A 141 -13.25 46.58 -23.33
CA PHE A 141 -13.37 46.56 -21.88
C PHE A 141 -14.80 46.76 -21.40
N THR A 142 -15.05 46.31 -20.17
CA THR A 142 -16.25 46.63 -19.41
C THR A 142 -15.91 47.52 -18.23
N LEU A 143 -16.78 48.47 -17.91
CA LEU A 143 -16.64 49.37 -16.77
C LEU A 143 -17.46 48.86 -15.59
N PHE A 144 -16.94 49.05 -14.39
CA PHE A 144 -17.66 48.83 -13.14
C PHE A 144 -18.34 50.13 -12.70
N ASP A 145 -19.52 50.02 -12.10
CA ASP A 145 -20.20 51.13 -11.43
C ASP A 145 -19.62 51.33 -10.02
N GLU A 146 -18.31 51.58 -9.97
CA GLU A 146 -17.52 51.76 -8.76
C GLU A 146 -16.64 53.01 -8.92
N ALA A 147 -16.72 53.92 -7.96
CA ALA A 147 -16.04 55.21 -7.98
C ALA A 147 -15.10 55.43 -6.78
N SER A 148 -15.01 54.44 -5.88
CA SER A 148 -14.10 54.46 -4.75
C SER A 148 -12.65 54.16 -5.15
N SER A 149 -11.75 54.31 -4.19
CA SER A 149 -10.31 54.04 -4.36
C SER A 149 -9.95 52.55 -4.36
N SER A 150 -10.93 51.64 -4.26
CA SER A 150 -10.69 50.19 -4.28
C SER A 150 -11.74 49.43 -5.09
N LEU A 151 -11.36 48.25 -5.59
CA LEU A 151 -12.23 47.34 -6.33
C LEU A 151 -12.06 45.93 -5.78
N THR A 152 -13.18 45.24 -5.48
CA THR A 152 -13.19 43.84 -5.04
C THR A 152 -13.74 42.95 -6.15
N VAL A 153 -12.97 41.95 -6.60
CA VAL A 153 -13.32 41.04 -7.70
C VAL A 153 -12.99 39.59 -7.37
N THR A 154 -13.66 38.66 -8.03
CA THR A 154 -13.46 37.19 -7.90
C THR A 154 -13.32 36.55 -9.29
N PRO A 155 -12.25 36.87 -10.05
CA PRO A 155 -12.09 36.39 -11.41
C PRO A 155 -11.94 34.87 -11.46
N THR A 156 -12.55 34.24 -12.47
CA THR A 156 -12.41 32.78 -12.75
C THR A 156 -11.35 32.47 -13.82
N LYS A 157 -10.76 33.51 -14.42
CA LYS A 157 -9.67 33.42 -15.40
C LYS A 157 -8.72 34.60 -15.21
N THR A 158 -7.47 34.47 -15.68
CA THR A 158 -6.52 35.58 -15.66
C THR A 158 -7.13 36.79 -16.36
N THR A 159 -7.24 37.90 -15.62
CA THR A 159 -7.95 39.10 -16.07
C THR A 159 -7.14 40.35 -15.74
N VAL A 160 -7.09 41.30 -16.69
CA VAL A 160 -6.41 42.58 -16.51
C VAL A 160 -7.45 43.63 -16.16
N TYR A 161 -7.34 44.17 -14.96
CA TYR A 161 -8.15 45.27 -14.44
C TYR A 161 -7.42 46.58 -14.66
N PHE A 162 -8.17 47.67 -14.75
CA PHE A 162 -7.60 49.01 -14.79
C PHE A 162 -8.40 49.99 -13.94
N LEU A 163 -7.68 51.01 -13.47
CA LEU A 163 -8.22 52.20 -12.83
C LEU A 163 -7.96 53.39 -13.75
N GLU A 164 -9.01 54.10 -14.11
CA GLU A 164 -8.98 55.32 -14.89
C GLU A 164 -9.39 56.51 -14.01
N VAL A 165 -8.53 57.52 -13.98
CA VAL A 165 -8.77 58.78 -13.27
C VAL A 165 -8.73 59.91 -14.28
N THR A 166 -9.76 60.74 -14.32
CA THR A 166 -9.83 61.92 -15.20
C THR A 166 -9.67 63.18 -14.38
N ILE A 167 -8.69 64.02 -14.73
CA ILE A 167 -8.39 65.30 -14.07
C ILE A 167 -8.25 66.35 -15.17
N ASP A 168 -9.05 67.41 -15.16
CA ASP A 168 -8.99 68.50 -16.15
C ASP A 168 -8.99 68.01 -17.61
N ASN A 169 -9.85 67.04 -17.93
CA ASN A 169 -9.94 66.34 -19.22
C ASN A 169 -8.70 65.50 -19.63
N VAL A 170 -7.73 65.32 -18.73
CA VAL A 170 -6.62 64.38 -18.91
C VAL A 170 -6.99 63.05 -18.28
N VAL A 171 -6.89 61.96 -19.05
CA VAL A 171 -7.19 60.61 -18.61
C VAL A 171 -5.89 59.89 -18.25
N CYS A 172 -5.75 59.51 -16.99
CA CYS A 172 -4.66 58.69 -16.48
C CYS A 172 -5.19 57.27 -16.24
N ARG A 173 -4.50 56.25 -16.75
CA ARG A 173 -4.87 54.85 -16.56
C ARG A 173 -3.70 54.06 -15.97
N THR A 174 -4.00 53.23 -14.97
CA THR A 174 -3.09 52.21 -14.45
C THR A 174 -3.75 50.83 -14.53
N GLU A 175 -2.95 49.78 -14.63
CA GLU A 175 -3.42 48.41 -14.85
C GLU A 175 -2.90 47.47 -13.77
N HIS A 176 -3.69 46.44 -13.48
CA HIS A 176 -3.33 45.36 -12.58
C HIS A 176 -3.83 44.02 -13.11
N THR A 177 -2.95 43.04 -13.19
CA THR A 177 -3.30 41.69 -13.65
C THR A 177 -3.54 40.78 -12.47
N ILE A 178 -4.74 40.19 -12.40
CA ILE A 178 -5.02 39.08 -11.48
C ILE A 178 -4.86 37.78 -12.26
N THR A 179 -3.88 36.97 -11.88
CA THR A 179 -3.61 35.67 -12.50
C THR A 179 -4.41 34.57 -11.83
N VAL A 180 -5.16 33.80 -12.62
CA VAL A 180 -5.86 32.60 -12.17
C VAL A 180 -5.19 31.39 -12.82
N ASN A 181 -4.47 30.61 -12.03
CA ASN A 181 -3.80 29.41 -12.51
C ASN A 181 -4.79 28.25 -12.63
N PRO A 182 -4.69 27.40 -13.67
CA PRO A 182 -5.52 26.22 -13.79
C PRO A 182 -5.20 25.21 -12.68
N ASN A 183 -6.21 24.43 -12.28
CA ASN A 183 -6.00 23.29 -11.40
C ASN A 183 -5.21 22.18 -12.12
N PRO A 184 -4.42 21.39 -11.38
CA PRO A 184 -3.78 20.21 -11.94
C PRO A 184 -4.83 19.19 -12.42
N ILE A 185 -4.46 18.38 -13.41
CA ILE A 185 -5.19 17.18 -13.83
C ILE A 185 -5.10 16.13 -12.73
N SER A 186 -6.19 15.41 -12.53
CA SER A 186 -6.27 14.21 -11.71
C SER A 186 -7.16 13.20 -12.42
N ASN A 187 -6.55 12.27 -13.17
CA ASN A 187 -7.29 11.28 -13.93
C ASN A 187 -7.80 10.17 -13.01
N ALA A 188 -9.03 9.73 -13.24
CA ALA A 188 -9.61 8.59 -12.52
C ALA A 188 -8.75 7.33 -12.67
N VAL A 189 -8.62 6.58 -11.58
CA VAL A 189 -7.91 5.31 -11.54
C VAL A 189 -8.83 4.18 -11.09
N GLY A 190 -8.45 2.95 -11.41
CA GLY A 190 -9.13 1.77 -10.90
C GLY A 190 -8.79 1.52 -9.43
N ASP A 191 -9.69 0.79 -8.76
CA ASP A 191 -9.50 0.35 -7.38
C ASP A 191 -8.23 -0.50 -7.22
N LEU A 192 -7.57 -0.37 -6.08
CA LEU A 192 -6.47 -1.26 -5.73
C LEU A 192 -7.04 -2.49 -5.01
N THR A 193 -6.88 -3.65 -5.60
CA THR A 193 -7.38 -4.91 -5.05
C THR A 193 -6.21 -5.78 -4.61
N TYR A 194 -6.27 -6.26 -3.37
CA TYR A 194 -5.28 -7.14 -2.77
C TYR A 194 -5.98 -8.34 -2.13
N CYS A 195 -5.20 -9.38 -1.88
CA CYS A 195 -5.61 -10.48 -1.02
C CYS A 195 -5.13 -10.19 0.39
N ASP A 196 -5.90 -10.64 1.38
CA ASP A 196 -5.47 -10.66 2.77
C ASP A 196 -4.20 -11.50 2.92
N ASP A 197 -3.33 -11.13 3.85
CA ASP A 197 -2.03 -11.79 4.04
C ASP A 197 -1.65 -11.86 5.52
N SER A 198 -0.64 -12.67 5.85
CA SER A 198 -0.23 -12.84 7.25
C SER A 198 0.80 -11.80 7.73
N SER A 199 1.04 -10.72 6.99
CA SER A 199 2.12 -9.77 7.29
C SER A 199 1.86 -8.97 8.55
N ASP A 200 0.59 -8.76 8.88
CA ASP A 200 0.14 -8.13 10.14
C ASP A 200 -0.03 -9.14 11.29
N GLY A 201 0.18 -10.43 11.01
CA GLY A 201 0.02 -11.54 11.94
C GLY A 201 -1.31 -12.30 11.81
N ASP A 202 -2.21 -11.93 10.89
CA ASP A 202 -3.52 -12.58 10.72
C ASP A 202 -3.99 -12.57 9.25
N ASP A 203 -4.08 -13.75 8.62
CA ASP A 203 -4.48 -13.90 7.21
C ASP A 203 -6.00 -13.99 6.98
N THR A 204 -6.81 -13.52 7.95
CA THR A 204 -8.29 -13.60 7.91
C THR A 204 -9.03 -12.31 8.30
N ASN A 205 -8.32 -11.26 8.71
CA ASN A 205 -8.95 -10.05 9.25
C ASN A 205 -9.24 -8.96 8.20
N GLY A 206 -8.80 -9.16 6.96
CA GLY A 206 -8.94 -8.21 5.86
C GLY A 206 -8.07 -6.96 6.01
N ILE A 207 -6.92 -7.06 6.69
CA ILE A 207 -5.96 -5.98 6.95
C ILE A 207 -4.59 -6.38 6.40
N ILE A 208 -4.01 -5.52 5.57
CA ILE A 208 -2.65 -5.70 5.03
C ILE A 208 -1.83 -4.44 5.26
N GLN A 209 -0.51 -4.61 5.32
CA GLN A 209 0.45 -3.50 5.54
C GLN A 209 1.19 -3.07 4.25
N SER A 210 0.75 -3.58 3.10
CA SER A 210 1.50 -3.59 1.84
C SER A 210 0.83 -2.79 0.72
N VAL A 211 -0.24 -2.04 1.00
CA VAL A 211 -0.94 -1.21 -0.01
C VAL A 211 0.01 -0.16 -0.57
N ASN A 212 0.31 -0.23 -1.86
CA ASN A 212 1.25 0.68 -2.50
C ASN A 212 0.55 1.67 -3.43
N PHE A 213 0.31 2.88 -2.93
CA PHE A 213 -0.36 3.93 -3.68
C PHE A 213 0.48 4.49 -4.83
N GLU A 214 1.82 4.40 -4.76
CA GLU A 214 2.72 4.98 -5.76
C GLU A 214 2.51 4.37 -7.15
N THR A 215 1.92 3.17 -7.21
CA THR A 215 1.53 2.49 -8.46
C THR A 215 0.50 3.29 -9.28
N GLN A 216 -0.27 4.18 -8.65
CA GLN A 216 -1.32 4.97 -9.29
C GLN A 216 -0.85 6.35 -9.78
N ASN A 217 0.30 6.84 -9.29
CA ASN A 217 0.74 8.23 -9.53
C ASN A 217 0.83 8.60 -11.01
N ALA A 218 1.42 7.72 -11.83
CA ALA A 218 1.61 7.99 -13.25
C ALA A 218 0.27 8.14 -13.98
N THR A 219 -0.70 7.27 -13.68
CA THR A 219 -2.04 7.34 -14.28
C THR A 219 -2.78 8.59 -13.79
N ILE A 220 -2.72 8.91 -12.50
CA ILE A 220 -3.36 10.10 -11.91
C ILE A 220 -2.85 11.38 -12.58
N LEU A 221 -1.54 11.52 -12.79
CA LEU A 221 -0.93 12.70 -13.41
C LEU A 221 -1.14 12.74 -14.93
N GLY A 222 -1.24 11.57 -15.58
CA GLY A 222 -1.29 11.46 -17.03
C GLY A 222 0.02 11.88 -17.71
N ASP A 223 0.02 11.87 -19.03
CA ASP A 223 1.26 12.04 -19.82
C ASP A 223 1.77 13.49 -19.87
N THR A 224 0.95 14.47 -19.49
CA THR A 224 1.26 15.91 -19.63
C THR A 224 1.82 16.55 -18.36
N GLN A 225 1.82 15.85 -17.22
CA GLN A 225 2.30 16.37 -15.93
C GLN A 225 3.48 15.57 -15.42
N SER A 226 4.63 16.23 -15.22
CA SER A 226 5.82 15.61 -14.63
C SER A 226 5.66 15.44 -13.11
N SER A 227 6.08 14.30 -12.56
CA SER A 227 6.11 14.06 -11.11
C SER A 227 7.10 14.95 -10.34
N SER A 228 8.00 15.67 -11.02
CA SER A 228 8.83 16.71 -10.38
C SER A 228 8.05 17.97 -10.04
N ASP A 229 7.04 18.28 -10.84
CA ASP A 229 6.33 19.56 -10.80
C ASP A 229 5.01 19.44 -10.04
N TYR A 230 4.54 18.20 -9.87
CA TYR A 230 3.28 17.88 -9.20
C TYR A 230 3.50 16.83 -8.11
N THR A 231 2.89 17.05 -6.96
CA THR A 231 2.91 16.12 -5.83
C THR A 231 1.54 15.44 -5.70
N VAL A 232 1.52 14.11 -5.70
CA VAL A 232 0.31 13.31 -5.43
C VAL A 232 0.34 12.88 -3.96
N THR A 233 -0.78 13.05 -3.25
CA THR A 233 -0.95 12.59 -1.87
C THR A 233 -2.30 11.92 -1.70
N TYR A 234 -2.37 10.98 -0.76
CA TYR A 234 -3.55 10.13 -0.51
C TYR A 234 -4.10 10.41 0.89
N HIS A 235 -5.42 10.37 1.06
CA HIS A 235 -6.12 10.80 2.27
C HIS A 235 -7.33 9.92 2.58
N LEU A 236 -7.72 9.83 3.86
CA LEU A 236 -8.89 9.05 4.30
C LEU A 236 -10.21 9.81 4.19
N SER A 237 -10.16 11.12 3.91
CA SER A 237 -11.36 11.93 3.77
C SER A 237 -11.19 13.03 2.72
N GLN A 238 -12.31 13.45 2.13
CA GLN A 238 -12.34 14.61 1.23
C GLN A 238 -11.83 15.87 1.94
N ALA A 239 -12.20 16.06 3.22
CA ALA A 239 -11.79 17.24 3.99
C ALA A 239 -10.27 17.31 4.18
N ASP A 240 -9.61 16.17 4.42
CA ASP A 240 -8.15 16.12 4.54
C ASP A 240 -7.46 16.33 3.19
N ALA A 241 -8.05 15.82 2.11
CA ALA A 241 -7.57 16.10 0.75
C ALA A 241 -7.66 17.59 0.41
N ASP A 242 -8.75 18.27 0.79
CA ASP A 242 -8.98 19.69 0.52
C ASP A 242 -8.09 20.61 1.38
N ASP A 243 -7.66 20.16 2.57
CA ASP A 243 -6.81 20.93 3.49
C ASP A 243 -5.32 20.71 3.20
N THR A 244 -4.66 21.69 2.58
CA THR A 244 -3.23 21.64 2.24
C THR A 244 -2.29 21.58 3.45
N THR A 245 -2.79 21.79 4.67
CA THR A 245 -1.99 21.63 5.90
C THR A 245 -1.91 20.18 6.37
N LYS A 246 -2.80 19.30 5.87
CA LYS A 246 -2.80 17.87 6.18
C LYS A 246 -1.77 17.13 5.34
N THR A 247 -0.96 16.30 5.98
CA THR A 247 -0.02 15.40 5.31
C THR A 247 -0.75 14.20 4.73
N GLY A 248 -0.31 13.71 3.57
CA GLY A 248 -0.84 12.48 3.00
C GLY A 248 -0.48 11.23 3.81
N LEU A 249 -1.22 10.15 3.57
CA LEU A 249 -0.94 8.82 4.06
C LEU A 249 0.44 8.35 3.58
N SER A 250 1.14 7.57 4.41
CA SER A 250 2.39 6.92 4.04
C SER A 250 2.13 5.74 3.10
N SER A 251 2.98 5.58 2.10
CA SER A 251 3.05 4.38 1.25
C SER A 251 4.35 3.61 1.56
N PRO A 252 4.32 2.29 1.82
CA PRO A 252 3.14 1.45 1.86
C PRO A 252 2.20 1.77 3.03
N TYR A 253 0.91 1.57 2.81
CA TYR A 253 -0.16 1.89 3.74
C TYR A 253 -0.74 0.63 4.38
N THR A 254 -1.16 0.76 5.64
CA THR A 254 -1.93 -0.26 6.36
C THR A 254 -3.37 0.18 6.45
N ASN A 255 -4.30 -0.62 5.92
CA ASN A 255 -5.71 -0.27 5.98
C ASN A 255 -6.25 -0.33 7.41
N SER A 256 -7.16 0.58 7.71
CA SER A 256 -7.77 0.71 9.04
C SER A 256 -9.14 0.03 9.14
N VAL A 257 -9.74 -0.29 7.99
CA VAL A 257 -11.04 -0.96 7.87
C VAL A 257 -10.88 -2.32 7.21
N ALA A 258 -11.37 -3.37 7.87
CA ALA A 258 -11.39 -4.73 7.35
C ALA A 258 -12.12 -4.80 6.00
N GLY A 259 -11.47 -5.42 5.01
CA GLY A 259 -11.99 -5.50 3.64
C GLY A 259 -11.67 -4.29 2.77
N GLY A 260 -11.10 -3.22 3.36
CA GLY A 260 -10.62 -2.03 2.67
C GLY A 260 -11.46 -0.77 2.94
N GLU A 261 -11.00 0.36 2.40
CA GLU A 261 -11.56 1.68 2.63
C GLU A 261 -11.41 2.59 1.41
N LYS A 262 -12.10 3.74 1.42
CA LYS A 262 -12.03 4.70 0.33
C LYS A 262 -10.86 5.66 0.53
N ILE A 263 -10.09 5.88 -0.55
CA ILE A 263 -8.93 6.77 -0.55
C ILE A 263 -9.20 7.96 -1.47
N TYR A 264 -8.97 9.16 -0.95
CA TYR A 264 -9.10 10.43 -1.65
C TYR A 264 -7.73 10.91 -2.12
N VAL A 265 -7.66 11.42 -3.35
CA VAL A 265 -6.42 11.85 -3.98
C VAL A 265 -6.36 13.37 -3.98
N ARG A 266 -5.22 13.93 -3.57
CA ARG A 266 -4.87 15.33 -3.85
C ARG A 266 -3.68 15.39 -4.79
N VAL A 267 -3.85 16.07 -5.91
CA VAL A 267 -2.76 16.50 -6.79
C VAL A 267 -2.46 17.97 -6.51
N LEU A 268 -1.21 18.30 -6.19
CA LEU A 268 -0.73 19.66 -5.92
C LEU A 268 0.25 20.08 -7.02
N ASN A 269 0.03 21.24 -7.64
CA ASN A 269 1.05 21.88 -8.47
C ASN A 269 2.08 22.60 -7.56
N ASN A 270 3.35 22.19 -7.61
CA ASN A 270 4.38 22.65 -6.70
C ASN A 270 4.72 24.14 -6.89
N THR A 271 4.46 24.70 -8.08
CA THR A 271 4.72 26.10 -8.43
C THR A 271 3.53 27.00 -8.09
N THR A 272 2.34 26.68 -8.58
CA THR A 272 1.15 27.55 -8.44
C THR A 272 0.40 27.35 -7.13
N LYS A 273 0.67 26.24 -6.43
CA LYS A 273 -0.04 25.77 -5.23
C LYS A 273 -1.52 25.43 -5.45
N CYS A 274 -1.99 25.43 -6.70
CA CYS A 274 -3.32 24.93 -7.04
C CYS A 274 -3.40 23.42 -6.77
N ILE A 275 -4.57 22.98 -6.30
CA ILE A 275 -4.84 21.58 -6.00
C ILE A 275 -6.03 21.06 -6.81
N ASN A 276 -6.08 19.75 -7.00
CA ASN A 276 -7.26 19.03 -7.46
C ASN A 276 -7.49 17.83 -6.55
N THR A 277 -8.70 17.74 -6.00
CA THR A 277 -9.12 16.75 -4.99
C THR A 277 -10.37 15.99 -5.40
N THR A 278 -10.74 16.05 -6.68
CA THR A 278 -11.99 15.45 -7.20
C THR A 278 -11.92 13.94 -7.42
N ASN A 279 -10.75 13.35 -7.27
CA ASN A 279 -10.49 11.95 -7.59
C ASN A 279 -10.37 11.10 -6.32
N SER A 280 -10.84 9.86 -6.41
CA SER A 280 -10.84 8.89 -5.32
C SER A 280 -10.97 7.47 -5.88
N PHE A 281 -10.48 6.47 -5.15
CA PHE A 281 -10.63 5.06 -5.47
C PHE A 281 -10.79 4.25 -4.19
N ASP A 282 -11.25 3.01 -4.30
CA ASP A 282 -11.34 2.11 -3.15
C ASP A 282 -10.10 1.20 -3.09
N ILE A 283 -9.62 0.92 -1.87
CA ILE A 283 -8.80 -0.26 -1.63
C ILE A 283 -9.74 -1.40 -1.25
N LYS A 284 -9.51 -2.60 -1.81
CA LYS A 284 -10.32 -3.79 -1.55
C LYS A 284 -9.40 -4.92 -1.11
N ILE A 285 -9.63 -5.43 0.10
CA ILE A 285 -8.88 -6.56 0.65
C ILE A 285 -9.79 -7.79 0.64
N ASN A 286 -9.49 -8.71 -0.27
CA ASN A 286 -10.25 -9.93 -0.44
C ASN A 286 -9.78 -10.98 0.57
N VAL A 287 -10.74 -11.59 1.27
CA VAL A 287 -10.45 -12.71 2.16
C VAL A 287 -9.85 -13.88 1.39
N LEU A 288 -8.92 -14.59 2.02
CA LEU A 288 -8.38 -15.82 1.46
C LEU A 288 -9.43 -16.94 1.46
N PRO A 289 -9.42 -17.85 0.47
CA PRO A 289 -10.27 -19.03 0.51
C PRO A 289 -9.96 -19.88 1.74
N LYS A 290 -10.95 -20.66 2.19
CA LYS A 290 -10.75 -21.64 3.25
C LYS A 290 -10.14 -22.91 2.67
N ALA A 291 -9.24 -23.52 3.43
CA ALA A 291 -8.66 -24.82 3.13
C ALA A 291 -8.79 -25.70 4.38
N ASN A 292 -9.84 -26.53 4.42
CA ASN A 292 -10.08 -27.38 5.58
C ASN A 292 -9.02 -28.49 5.67
N ALA A 293 -8.63 -28.82 6.89
CA ALA A 293 -7.73 -29.95 7.13
C ALA A 293 -8.38 -31.27 6.69
N VAL A 294 -7.56 -32.16 6.15
CA VAL A 294 -7.97 -33.51 5.72
C VAL A 294 -7.11 -34.57 6.38
N ASN A 295 -7.63 -35.80 6.41
CA ASN A 295 -6.88 -36.94 6.93
C ASN A 295 -5.78 -37.37 5.95
N ASN A 296 -4.71 -37.95 6.49
CA ASN A 296 -3.66 -38.57 5.71
C ASN A 296 -4.20 -39.74 4.86
N ILE A 297 -3.56 -40.02 3.74
CA ILE A 297 -3.89 -41.17 2.89
C ILE A 297 -2.84 -42.26 3.12
N VAL A 298 -3.27 -43.39 3.68
CA VAL A 298 -2.40 -44.57 3.86
C VAL A 298 -2.80 -45.64 2.85
N LYS A 299 -1.83 -46.21 2.14
CA LYS A 299 -2.04 -47.35 1.23
C LYS A 299 -1.00 -48.43 1.46
N CYS A 300 -1.44 -49.69 1.36
CA CYS A 300 -0.54 -50.83 1.44
C CYS A 300 0.30 -50.99 0.18
N ASP A 301 1.59 -51.24 0.37
CA ASP A 301 2.54 -51.48 -0.72
C ASP A 301 2.06 -52.60 -1.67
N ASN A 302 2.37 -52.48 -2.96
CA ASN A 302 1.92 -53.40 -3.98
C ASN A 302 2.81 -53.36 -5.24
N ASN A 303 2.52 -54.22 -6.22
CA ASN A 303 3.32 -54.29 -7.45
C ASN A 303 2.96 -53.18 -8.49
N SER A 304 2.31 -52.08 -8.10
CA SER A 304 1.92 -51.02 -9.04
C SER A 304 3.11 -50.20 -9.54
N VAL A 305 4.18 -50.17 -8.75
CA VAL A 305 5.52 -49.69 -9.10
C VAL A 305 6.46 -50.78 -8.60
N GLY A 306 7.42 -51.22 -9.41
CA GLY A 306 8.44 -52.18 -8.99
C GLY A 306 7.88 -53.47 -8.33
N ASP A 307 8.01 -53.55 -7.00
CA ASP A 307 7.58 -54.67 -6.16
C ASP A 307 6.89 -54.22 -4.86
N ASP A 308 6.20 -55.15 -4.20
CA ASP A 308 5.42 -54.92 -2.98
C ASP A 308 6.23 -54.67 -1.68
N LYS A 309 7.50 -54.25 -1.81
CA LYS A 309 8.42 -53.89 -0.72
C LYS A 309 9.25 -52.64 -1.03
N ASP A 310 9.04 -52.04 -2.20
CA ASP A 310 9.83 -50.90 -2.65
C ASP A 310 9.38 -49.59 -1.98
N GLY A 311 8.16 -49.56 -1.44
CA GLY A 311 7.54 -48.42 -0.78
C GLY A 311 6.97 -47.38 -1.76
N PHE A 312 6.59 -47.80 -2.97
CA PHE A 312 6.05 -46.94 -4.02
C PHE A 312 4.69 -47.44 -4.54
N ILE A 313 3.72 -46.53 -4.63
CA ILE A 313 2.38 -46.80 -5.12
C ILE A 313 1.95 -45.71 -6.09
N SER A 314 1.39 -46.10 -7.25
CA SER A 314 0.93 -45.19 -8.30
C SER A 314 -0.56 -44.79 -8.22
N SER A 315 -1.19 -45.06 -7.09
CA SER A 315 -2.66 -44.99 -6.94
C SER A 315 -3.15 -44.01 -5.88
N PHE A 316 -2.35 -43.08 -5.37
CA PHE A 316 -2.83 -42.11 -4.38
C PHE A 316 -3.87 -41.17 -5.01
N ASP A 317 -5.14 -41.37 -4.68
CA ASP A 317 -6.24 -40.51 -5.16
C ASP A 317 -6.31 -39.24 -4.31
N LEU A 318 -5.49 -38.25 -4.66
CA LEU A 318 -5.50 -36.93 -4.04
C LEU A 318 -6.86 -36.23 -4.22
N SER A 319 -7.50 -36.40 -5.38
CA SER A 319 -8.78 -35.74 -5.71
C SER A 319 -9.94 -36.14 -4.79
N SER A 320 -9.87 -37.33 -4.18
CA SER A 320 -10.81 -37.76 -3.15
C SER A 320 -10.91 -36.81 -1.95
N GLN A 321 -9.87 -36.00 -1.69
CA GLN A 321 -9.84 -35.03 -0.60
C GLN A 321 -10.50 -33.70 -0.95
N THR A 322 -10.72 -33.39 -2.24
CA THR A 322 -11.13 -32.07 -2.71
C THR A 322 -12.43 -31.57 -2.06
N ALA A 323 -13.45 -32.43 -1.95
CA ALA A 323 -14.72 -32.05 -1.35
C ALA A 323 -14.56 -31.65 0.13
N THR A 324 -13.75 -32.39 0.89
CA THR A 324 -13.47 -32.08 2.30
C THR A 324 -12.68 -30.79 2.44
N ILE A 325 -11.66 -30.58 1.59
CA ILE A 325 -10.83 -29.36 1.57
C ILE A 325 -11.69 -28.12 1.34
N LEU A 326 -12.61 -28.16 0.36
CA LEU A 326 -13.50 -27.05 0.04
C LEU A 326 -14.57 -26.82 1.11
N GLY A 327 -15.10 -27.89 1.72
CA GLY A 327 -16.23 -27.81 2.64
C GLY A 327 -17.45 -27.22 1.95
N ASP A 328 -17.97 -26.10 2.46
CA ASP A 328 -19.16 -25.42 1.91
C ASP A 328 -18.86 -24.52 0.69
N GLN A 329 -17.60 -24.38 0.30
CA GLN A 329 -17.20 -23.56 -0.85
C GLN A 329 -17.57 -24.26 -2.17
N SER A 330 -18.12 -23.52 -3.12
CA SER A 330 -18.51 -24.04 -4.44
C SER A 330 -17.28 -24.42 -5.28
N SER A 331 -17.28 -25.62 -5.86
CA SER A 331 -16.22 -26.05 -6.79
C SER A 331 -16.20 -25.27 -8.11
N ASP A 332 -17.23 -24.46 -8.39
CA ASP A 332 -17.28 -23.61 -9.59
C ASP A 332 -16.49 -22.30 -9.42
N ASP A 333 -16.31 -21.85 -8.17
CA ASP A 333 -15.62 -20.60 -7.82
C ASP A 333 -14.22 -20.84 -7.24
N TYR A 334 -13.94 -22.07 -6.80
CA TYR A 334 -12.70 -22.44 -6.13
C TYR A 334 -12.06 -23.67 -6.76
N THR A 335 -10.78 -23.56 -7.08
CA THR A 335 -9.97 -24.67 -7.60
C THR A 335 -9.01 -25.19 -6.54
N VAL A 336 -8.98 -26.49 -6.33
CA VAL A 336 -8.00 -27.17 -5.46
C VAL A 336 -6.92 -27.81 -6.31
N THR A 337 -5.65 -27.49 -6.03
CA THR A 337 -4.47 -28.15 -6.60
C THR A 337 -3.58 -28.72 -5.52
N TYR A 338 -2.86 -29.79 -5.85
CA TYR A 338 -1.97 -30.52 -4.95
C TYR A 338 -0.53 -30.33 -5.40
N HIS A 339 0.42 -30.23 -4.47
CA HIS A 339 1.79 -29.79 -4.75
C HIS A 339 2.80 -30.56 -3.93
N ILE A 340 4.03 -30.70 -4.44
CA ILE A 340 5.10 -31.47 -3.79
C ILE A 340 5.90 -30.66 -2.76
N SER A 341 5.74 -29.34 -2.77
CA SER A 341 6.41 -28.44 -1.83
C SER A 341 5.57 -27.20 -1.57
N GLN A 342 5.84 -26.51 -0.46
CA GLN A 342 5.22 -25.22 -0.14
C GLN A 342 5.47 -24.18 -1.24
N ALA A 343 6.70 -24.09 -1.75
CA ALA A 343 7.05 -23.13 -2.80
C ALA A 343 6.27 -23.37 -4.10
N ASP A 344 5.98 -24.64 -4.44
CA ASP A 344 5.16 -25.01 -5.59
C ASP A 344 3.68 -24.68 -5.38
N ALA A 345 3.18 -24.82 -4.14
CA ALA A 345 1.83 -24.40 -3.77
C ALA A 345 1.67 -22.87 -3.80
N ASP A 346 2.69 -22.11 -3.39
CA ASP A 346 2.68 -20.63 -3.41
C ASP A 346 2.82 -20.04 -4.83
N ASP A 347 3.36 -20.81 -5.79
CA ASP A 347 3.50 -20.37 -7.18
C ASP A 347 2.21 -20.63 -7.99
N THR A 348 1.41 -19.58 -8.19
CA THR A 348 0.16 -19.64 -8.96
C THR A 348 0.33 -20.05 -10.43
N THR A 349 1.55 -20.08 -10.97
CA THR A 349 1.83 -20.59 -12.33
C THR A 349 1.99 -22.11 -12.37
N SER A 350 2.24 -22.76 -11.22
CA SER A 350 2.31 -24.21 -11.11
C SER A 350 0.93 -24.85 -11.34
N THR A 351 0.86 -25.88 -12.16
CA THR A 351 -0.38 -26.63 -12.43
C THR A 351 -0.72 -27.68 -11.37
N GLY A 352 0.21 -27.96 -10.44
CA GLY A 352 0.08 -29.01 -9.44
C GLY A 352 0.27 -30.44 -9.97
N LEU A 353 0.11 -31.40 -9.06
CA LEU A 353 0.24 -32.83 -9.26
C LEU A 353 -1.01 -33.42 -9.92
N THR A 354 -0.81 -34.42 -10.78
CA THR A 354 -1.92 -35.20 -11.35
C THR A 354 -2.40 -36.25 -10.35
N SER A 355 -3.72 -36.43 -10.26
CA SER A 355 -4.34 -37.50 -9.50
C SER A 355 -4.90 -38.59 -10.44
N PRO A 356 -4.71 -39.89 -10.16
CA PRO A 356 -3.95 -40.46 -9.04
C PRO A 356 -2.45 -40.17 -9.16
N TYR A 357 -1.80 -40.05 -7.99
CA TYR A 357 -0.40 -39.69 -7.86
C TYR A 357 0.47 -40.89 -7.49
N THR A 358 1.70 -40.91 -8.02
CA THR A 358 2.75 -41.86 -7.64
C THR A 358 3.74 -41.16 -6.72
N ASN A 359 3.95 -41.70 -5.52
CA ASN A 359 4.92 -41.09 -4.60
C ASN A 359 6.34 -41.11 -5.17
N SER A 360 7.11 -40.06 -4.89
CA SER A 360 8.49 -39.88 -5.30
C SER A 360 9.50 -40.25 -4.21
N ILE A 361 9.04 -40.30 -2.95
CA ILE A 361 9.84 -40.69 -1.78
C ILE A 361 9.35 -42.04 -1.24
N LYS A 362 10.29 -42.97 -1.02
CA LYS A 362 10.01 -44.29 -0.45
C LYS A 362 9.27 -44.15 0.89
N GLY A 363 8.12 -44.83 1.02
CA GLY A 363 7.30 -44.81 2.23
C GLY A 363 6.27 -43.67 2.27
N GLY A 364 6.32 -42.73 1.32
CA GLY A 364 5.37 -41.62 1.20
C GLY A 364 6.02 -40.25 1.44
N GLU A 365 5.22 -39.19 1.26
CA GLU A 365 5.66 -37.80 1.36
C GLU A 365 4.51 -36.87 1.75
N LYS A 366 4.85 -35.62 2.06
CA LYS A 366 3.87 -34.57 2.36
C LYS A 366 3.36 -33.95 1.07
N ILE A 367 2.04 -33.79 0.97
CA ILE A 367 1.37 -33.11 -0.13
C ILE A 367 0.81 -31.77 0.38
N TYR A 368 1.18 -30.70 -0.30
CA TYR A 368 0.73 -29.35 -0.03
C TYR A 368 -0.51 -29.04 -0.87
N ILE A 369 -1.45 -28.29 -0.32
CA ILE A 369 -2.71 -27.96 -0.96
C ILE A 369 -2.72 -26.46 -1.25
N ARG A 370 -3.10 -26.09 -2.48
CA ARG A 370 -3.53 -24.73 -2.78
C ARG A 370 -5.03 -24.74 -3.09
N VAL A 371 -5.77 -23.85 -2.44
CA VAL A 371 -7.14 -23.49 -2.82
C VAL A 371 -7.08 -22.09 -3.43
N LEU A 372 -7.52 -21.93 -4.68
CA LEU A 372 -7.54 -20.68 -5.43
C LEU A 372 -8.99 -20.24 -5.66
N ASP A 373 -9.32 -19.02 -5.27
CA ASP A 373 -10.54 -18.32 -5.70
C ASP A 373 -10.36 -17.84 -7.15
N THR A 374 -11.10 -18.42 -8.09
CA THR A 374 -10.93 -18.11 -9.52
C THR A 374 -11.53 -16.76 -9.92
N ASN A 375 -12.39 -16.18 -9.08
CA ASN A 375 -13.00 -14.88 -9.33
C ASN A 375 -12.12 -13.74 -8.84
N LEU A 376 -11.48 -13.92 -7.67
CA LEU A 376 -10.69 -12.87 -7.00
C LEU A 376 -9.17 -13.03 -7.17
N GLY A 377 -8.70 -14.23 -7.58
CA GLY A 377 -7.28 -14.53 -7.73
C GLY A 377 -6.54 -14.77 -6.41
N CYS A 378 -7.24 -14.73 -5.27
CA CYS A 378 -6.67 -15.00 -3.95
C CYS A 378 -6.57 -16.49 -3.68
N TYR A 379 -5.51 -16.91 -3.00
CA TYR A 379 -5.29 -18.33 -2.71
C TYR A 379 -4.81 -18.55 -1.29
N ARG A 380 -5.09 -19.74 -0.76
CA ARG A 380 -4.55 -20.24 0.51
C ARG A 380 -3.74 -21.50 0.23
N ALA A 381 -2.49 -21.51 0.67
CA ALA A 381 -1.54 -22.60 0.44
C ALA A 381 -0.94 -23.17 1.74
N THR A 382 -1.51 -22.86 2.91
CA THR A 382 -0.95 -23.21 4.22
C THR A 382 -1.37 -24.59 4.74
N THR A 383 -2.20 -25.33 4.00
CA THR A 383 -2.72 -26.64 4.39
C THR A 383 -1.97 -27.76 3.68
N SER A 384 -1.72 -28.87 4.39
CA SER A 384 -1.07 -30.06 3.84
C SER A 384 -1.58 -31.32 4.52
N PHE A 385 -1.30 -32.48 3.93
CA PHE A 385 -1.51 -33.81 4.52
C PHE A 385 -0.40 -34.74 4.05
N ASP A 386 -0.25 -35.89 4.71
CA ASP A 386 0.75 -36.89 4.32
C ASP A 386 0.10 -38.03 3.53
N ILE A 387 0.81 -38.48 2.50
CA ILE A 387 0.58 -39.79 1.89
C ILE A 387 1.59 -40.77 2.45
N THR A 388 1.18 -41.99 2.75
CA THR A 388 2.04 -43.01 3.37
C THR A 388 1.83 -44.35 2.69
N VAL A 389 2.95 -45.01 2.37
CA VAL A 389 2.96 -46.40 1.90
C VAL A 389 3.24 -47.31 3.09
N ALA A 390 2.20 -47.99 3.57
CA ALA A 390 2.31 -48.93 4.67
C ALA A 390 2.91 -50.26 4.17
N PRO A 391 3.94 -50.80 4.84
CA PRO A 391 4.55 -52.06 4.43
C PRO A 391 3.59 -53.23 4.66
N LEU A 392 3.70 -54.23 3.79
CA LEU A 392 3.07 -55.52 4.00
C LEU A 392 3.79 -56.31 5.11
N PRO A 393 3.10 -57.25 5.79
CA PRO A 393 3.74 -58.19 6.72
C PRO A 393 4.96 -58.88 6.12
N VAL A 394 5.98 -59.12 6.95
CA VAL A 394 7.18 -59.87 6.55
C VAL A 394 7.03 -61.33 6.96
N ILE A 395 6.65 -62.16 5.99
CA ILE A 395 6.46 -63.60 6.21
C ILE A 395 7.82 -64.30 6.19
N ILE A 396 8.22 -64.89 7.33
CA ILE A 396 9.44 -65.69 7.47
C ILE A 396 9.24 -67.04 6.78
N ASN A 397 8.14 -67.72 7.13
CA ASN A 397 7.80 -69.03 6.61
C ASN A 397 6.42 -68.99 5.94
N PRO A 398 6.36 -69.07 4.60
CA PRO A 398 5.08 -69.04 3.87
C PRO A 398 4.30 -70.35 3.97
N VAL A 399 4.97 -71.44 4.35
CA VAL A 399 4.34 -72.74 4.62
C VAL A 399 4.92 -73.32 5.90
N ILE A 400 4.07 -73.57 6.88
CA ILE A 400 4.37 -74.27 8.13
C ILE A 400 3.92 -75.72 7.99
N LYS A 401 4.73 -76.65 8.47
CA LYS A 401 4.35 -78.07 8.51
C LYS A 401 4.16 -78.51 9.95
N ILE A 402 2.99 -79.05 10.24
CA ILE A 402 2.68 -79.70 11.51
C ILE A 402 2.56 -81.19 11.21
N GLU A 403 3.54 -81.97 11.68
CA GLU A 403 3.52 -83.43 11.57
C GLU A 403 3.29 -84.00 12.97
N GLN A 404 2.16 -84.70 13.14
CA GLN A 404 1.79 -85.29 14.42
C GLN A 404 1.32 -86.73 14.22
N CYS A 405 1.46 -87.53 15.27
CA CYS A 405 0.82 -88.83 15.33
C CYS A 405 -0.65 -88.65 15.68
N ASP A 406 -1.50 -89.51 15.12
CA ASP A 406 -2.83 -89.70 15.67
C ASP A 406 -2.70 -90.13 17.14
N ASP A 407 -3.25 -89.31 18.04
CA ASP A 407 -3.07 -89.41 19.48
C ASP A 407 -4.26 -90.04 20.21
N ASP A 408 -5.26 -90.52 19.46
CA ASP A 408 -6.41 -91.25 20.00
C ASP A 408 -6.43 -92.76 19.63
N ASP A 409 -7.47 -93.44 20.10
CA ASP A 409 -7.63 -94.89 19.93
C ASP A 409 -8.24 -95.27 18.57
N ASP A 410 -8.80 -94.33 17.81
CA ASP A 410 -9.58 -94.55 16.59
C ASP A 410 -8.72 -94.53 15.31
N ASN A 411 -7.50 -93.97 15.38
CA ASN A 411 -6.48 -93.99 14.33
C ASN A 411 -7.05 -93.59 12.94
N ASP A 412 -7.84 -92.52 12.93
CA ASP A 412 -8.57 -92.01 11.76
C ASP A 412 -7.82 -90.86 11.05
N GLY A 413 -6.64 -90.49 11.54
CA GLY A 413 -5.81 -89.43 11.01
C GLY A 413 -6.30 -88.03 11.38
N VAL A 414 -7.01 -87.89 12.51
CA VAL A 414 -7.50 -86.62 13.02
C VAL A 414 -6.90 -86.33 14.39
N SER A 415 -6.55 -85.08 14.65
CA SER A 415 -6.09 -84.61 15.96
C SER A 415 -6.46 -83.13 16.16
N ILE A 416 -6.25 -82.60 17.37
CA ILE A 416 -6.53 -81.21 17.75
C ILE A 416 -5.24 -80.39 17.72
N HIS A 417 -5.24 -79.30 16.97
CA HIS A 417 -4.09 -78.43 16.73
C HIS A 417 -4.30 -77.04 17.31
N ASN A 418 -3.30 -76.54 18.02
CA ASN A 418 -3.23 -75.14 18.41
C ASN A 418 -2.48 -74.33 17.33
N LEU A 419 -3.22 -73.75 16.39
CA LEU A 419 -2.66 -73.04 15.24
C LEU A 419 -1.94 -71.73 15.64
N THR A 420 -2.22 -71.20 16.84
CA THR A 420 -1.60 -69.94 17.30
C THR A 420 -0.13 -70.13 17.69
N GLU A 421 0.32 -71.36 17.97
CA GLU A 421 1.72 -71.64 18.29
C GLU A 421 2.66 -71.36 17.11
N SER A 422 2.13 -71.39 15.88
CA SER A 422 2.90 -71.13 14.66
C SER A 422 3.13 -69.63 14.40
N GLN A 423 2.50 -68.70 15.12
CA GLN A 423 2.58 -67.27 14.84
C GLN A 423 4.02 -66.73 14.86
N LEU A 424 4.82 -67.13 15.85
CA LEU A 424 6.21 -66.68 16.01
C LEU A 424 7.15 -67.14 14.88
N ILE A 425 6.80 -68.23 14.20
CA ILE A 425 7.57 -68.76 13.07
C ILE A 425 6.99 -68.32 11.72
N ILE A 426 5.76 -67.81 11.68
CA ILE A 426 5.12 -67.26 10.48
C ILE A 426 5.66 -65.84 10.20
N SER A 427 5.69 -64.97 11.22
CA SER A 427 6.09 -63.57 11.07
C SER A 427 7.10 -63.12 12.10
N SER A 428 8.03 -62.25 11.68
CA SER A 428 8.99 -61.61 12.58
C SER A 428 8.35 -60.60 13.53
N ASP A 429 7.16 -60.08 13.18
CA ASP A 429 6.45 -59.04 13.96
C ASP A 429 5.13 -59.57 14.56
N TYR A 430 5.07 -60.87 14.84
CA TYR A 430 3.84 -61.55 15.28
C TYR A 430 3.17 -60.96 16.53
N GLN A 431 3.91 -60.19 17.35
CA GLN A 431 3.35 -59.55 18.55
C GLN A 431 2.53 -58.29 18.24
N ASN A 432 2.75 -57.67 17.07
CA ASN A 432 2.08 -56.43 16.65
C ASN A 432 1.13 -56.64 15.46
N GLU A 433 0.98 -57.88 15.00
CA GLU A 433 0.12 -58.27 13.88
C GLU A 433 -1.09 -59.07 14.36
N THR A 434 -2.19 -59.00 13.61
CA THR A 434 -3.38 -59.82 13.84
C THR A 434 -3.36 -61.02 12.90
N PHE A 435 -3.72 -62.20 13.42
CA PHE A 435 -3.74 -63.45 12.66
C PHE A 435 -5.17 -63.98 12.56
N GLU A 436 -5.65 -64.11 11.33
CA GLU A 436 -6.95 -64.69 10.99
C GLU A 436 -6.73 -66.05 10.31
N TYR A 437 -7.53 -67.07 10.68
CA TYR A 437 -7.35 -68.45 10.22
C TYR A 437 -8.56 -68.93 9.43
N TYR A 438 -8.32 -69.63 8.33
CA TYR A 438 -9.35 -70.07 7.38
C TYR A 438 -9.09 -71.49 6.91
N THR A 439 -10.16 -72.27 6.74
CA THR A 439 -10.06 -73.49 5.95
C THR A 439 -9.91 -73.15 4.46
N ALA A 440 -9.47 -74.12 3.65
CA ALA A 440 -9.34 -73.92 2.20
C ALA A 440 -10.64 -73.48 1.50
N SER A 441 -11.82 -73.93 1.96
CA SER A 441 -13.10 -73.50 1.38
C SER A 441 -13.50 -72.10 1.82
N ASP A 442 -13.15 -71.75 3.05
CA ASP A 442 -13.69 -70.58 3.75
C ASP A 442 -12.84 -69.32 3.53
N PHE A 443 -11.61 -69.48 3.03
CA PHE A 443 -10.72 -68.38 2.70
C PHE A 443 -11.34 -67.42 1.65
N SER A 444 -12.11 -67.96 0.71
CA SER A 444 -12.78 -67.16 -0.33
C SER A 444 -14.04 -66.45 0.14
N THR A 445 -14.61 -66.87 1.28
CA THR A 445 -15.85 -66.34 1.86
C THR A 445 -15.61 -65.58 3.16
N ASP A 446 -14.34 -65.30 3.50
CA ASP A 446 -13.89 -64.67 4.74
C ASP A 446 -14.52 -65.30 6.00
N SER A 447 -14.81 -66.60 5.98
CA SER A 447 -15.43 -67.30 7.12
C SER A 447 -14.34 -67.86 8.03
N LEU A 448 -14.18 -67.24 9.21
CA LEU A 448 -13.08 -67.53 10.13
C LEU A 448 -13.25 -68.88 10.85
N ILE A 449 -12.13 -69.56 11.10
CA ILE A 449 -12.04 -70.62 12.11
C ILE A 449 -12.28 -69.98 13.49
N THR A 450 -13.33 -70.42 14.18
CA THR A 450 -13.82 -69.77 15.40
C THR A 450 -12.95 -69.99 16.64
N ASP A 451 -12.25 -71.12 16.72
CA ASP A 451 -11.29 -71.41 17.79
C ASP A 451 -10.00 -71.98 17.18
N PRO A 452 -9.02 -71.12 16.83
CA PRO A 452 -7.75 -71.58 16.28
C PRO A 452 -6.87 -72.31 17.31
N THR A 453 -7.22 -72.31 18.61
CA THR A 453 -6.45 -73.02 19.64
C THR A 453 -6.82 -74.51 19.74
N LYS A 454 -7.94 -74.90 19.11
CA LYS A 454 -8.49 -76.26 19.13
C LYS A 454 -9.00 -76.69 17.75
N TYR A 455 -8.24 -76.39 16.70
CA TYR A 455 -8.62 -76.73 15.34
C TYR A 455 -8.49 -78.25 15.11
N GLN A 456 -9.55 -78.90 14.61
CA GLN A 456 -9.51 -80.31 14.24
C GLN A 456 -9.27 -80.45 12.73
N ASN A 457 -8.23 -81.20 12.33
CA ASN A 457 -7.89 -81.38 10.92
C ASN A 457 -8.82 -82.37 10.18
N LYS A 458 -8.85 -82.27 8.86
CA LYS A 458 -9.38 -83.35 7.99
C LYS A 458 -8.51 -84.61 8.04
N PRO A 459 -9.09 -85.82 7.90
CA PRO A 459 -8.34 -87.08 7.98
C PRO A 459 -7.04 -87.10 7.16
N PHE A 460 -5.96 -87.49 7.82
CA PHE A 460 -4.59 -87.67 7.32
C PHE A 460 -3.86 -86.41 6.85
N ASN A 461 -4.52 -85.51 6.11
CA ASN A 461 -3.91 -84.28 5.62
C ASN A 461 -4.93 -83.14 5.58
N ASP A 462 -4.53 -81.95 6.00
CA ASP A 462 -5.33 -80.74 5.90
C ASP A 462 -4.45 -79.50 5.68
N SER A 463 -5.04 -78.46 5.09
CA SER A 463 -4.37 -77.17 4.86
C SER A 463 -5.23 -76.04 5.39
N VAL A 464 -4.62 -75.25 6.29
CA VAL A 464 -5.21 -74.05 6.88
C VAL A 464 -4.48 -72.82 6.32
N TYR A 465 -5.23 -71.80 5.91
CA TYR A 465 -4.69 -70.53 5.47
C TYR A 465 -4.69 -69.53 6.62
N VAL A 466 -3.59 -68.79 6.74
CA VAL A 466 -3.41 -67.77 7.75
C VAL A 466 -3.27 -66.42 7.04
N LYS A 467 -4.09 -65.45 7.42
CA LYS A 467 -3.99 -64.06 6.98
C LYS A 467 -3.37 -63.24 8.11
N ILE A 468 -2.22 -62.66 7.83
CA ILE A 468 -1.43 -61.87 8.76
C ILE A 468 -1.71 -60.41 8.42
N ILE A 469 -2.13 -59.59 9.39
CA ILE A 469 -2.64 -58.24 9.16
C ILE A 469 -1.88 -57.25 10.05
N THR A 470 -1.37 -56.15 9.47
CA THR A 470 -0.72 -55.06 10.19
C THR A 470 -1.72 -54.08 10.80
N SER A 471 -1.25 -53.15 11.64
CA SER A 471 -2.09 -52.06 12.19
C SER A 471 -2.75 -51.17 11.13
N GLU A 472 -2.16 -51.08 9.93
CA GLU A 472 -2.67 -50.31 8.79
C GLU A 472 -3.57 -51.15 7.87
N ASN A 473 -4.01 -52.33 8.32
CA ASN A 473 -4.82 -53.30 7.57
C ASN A 473 -4.17 -53.87 6.30
N CYS A 474 -2.84 -53.79 6.19
CA CYS A 474 -2.08 -54.45 5.13
C CYS A 474 -1.90 -55.92 5.48
N TYR A 475 -2.04 -56.82 4.50
CA TYR A 475 -2.02 -58.24 4.80
C TYR A 475 -1.22 -59.09 3.82
N ARG A 476 -0.65 -60.18 4.33
CA ARG A 476 -0.13 -61.30 3.55
C ARG A 476 -0.71 -62.60 4.05
N THR A 477 -0.53 -63.64 3.26
CA THR A 477 -1.00 -64.99 3.58
C THR A 477 0.16 -65.95 3.79
N SER A 478 -0.04 -66.90 4.70
CA SER A 478 0.77 -68.08 4.92
C SER A 478 -0.13 -69.31 4.98
N GLN A 479 0.44 -70.51 4.91
CA GLN A 479 -0.28 -71.77 4.93
C GLN A 479 0.29 -72.69 6.02
N ILE A 480 -0.58 -73.42 6.72
CA ILE A 480 -0.21 -74.48 7.65
C ILE A 480 -0.68 -75.80 7.04
N ASP A 481 0.26 -76.68 6.70
CA ASP A 481 0.01 -78.04 6.24
C ASP A 481 0.12 -79.00 7.43
N ILE A 482 -1.00 -79.64 7.75
CA ILE A 482 -1.12 -80.59 8.84
C ILE A 482 -1.09 -81.99 8.24
N THR A 483 -0.17 -82.83 8.70
CA THR A 483 -0.12 -84.26 8.38
C THR A 483 -0.24 -85.05 9.68
N VAL A 484 -1.28 -85.88 9.77
CA VAL A 484 -1.49 -86.78 10.91
C VAL A 484 -1.21 -88.20 10.45
N ALA A 485 -0.13 -88.78 10.98
CA ALA A 485 0.25 -90.15 10.69
C ALA A 485 -0.50 -91.10 11.63
N ALA A 486 -1.10 -92.14 11.05
CA ALA A 486 -1.62 -93.29 11.81
C ALA A 486 -0.48 -93.89 12.66
N SER A 487 -0.62 -93.85 13.99
CA SER A 487 0.49 -94.07 14.92
C SER A 487 0.55 -95.49 15.50
N GLN A 488 -0.43 -96.35 15.23
CA GLN A 488 -0.41 -97.69 15.79
C GLN A 488 0.36 -98.70 14.92
N ILE A 489 1.50 -99.13 15.45
CA ILE A 489 1.98 -100.49 15.27
C ILE A 489 0.90 -101.40 15.89
N SER A 490 0.27 -102.27 15.10
CA SER A 490 -0.77 -103.21 15.57
C SER A 490 -0.37 -103.87 16.89
N LYS A 491 -1.33 -104.10 17.81
CA LYS A 491 -1.10 -104.91 19.03
C LYS A 491 -0.55 -106.30 18.69
N THR A 492 -0.79 -106.80 17.48
CA THR A 492 -0.27 -108.06 16.96
C THR A 492 1.02 -107.92 16.17
N PHE A 493 1.60 -106.72 15.95
CA PHE A 493 2.79 -106.56 15.09
C PHE A 493 3.98 -107.44 15.51
N MET A 494 4.16 -107.64 16.81
CA MET A 494 5.16 -108.56 17.37
C MET A 494 4.78 -110.03 17.22
N GLU A 495 3.48 -110.37 17.18
CA GLU A 495 2.95 -111.72 16.94
C GLU A 495 2.95 -112.07 15.44
N ASP A 496 2.54 -111.14 14.58
CA ASP A 496 2.39 -111.31 13.12
C ASP A 496 3.74 -111.37 12.39
N ASN A 497 4.77 -110.68 12.91
CA ASN A 497 6.13 -110.70 12.34
C ASN A 497 7.08 -111.69 13.02
N ASN A 498 6.57 -112.54 13.91
CA ASN A 498 7.31 -113.67 14.48
C ASN A 498 8.67 -113.28 15.13
N THR A 499 8.74 -112.10 15.76
CA THR A 499 9.98 -111.54 16.35
C THR A 499 10.19 -111.89 17.83
N PHE A 500 9.50 -112.91 18.34
CA PHE A 500 9.75 -113.46 19.68
C PHE A 500 11.10 -114.20 19.73
N TYR A 501 12.12 -113.59 20.35
CA TYR A 501 13.21 -114.33 20.98
C TYR A 501 12.91 -114.51 22.46
N ALA A 502 12.23 -115.59 22.81
CA ALA A 502 12.24 -116.08 24.19
C ALA A 502 13.49 -116.96 24.38
N LEU A 503 14.52 -116.43 25.05
CA LEU A 503 15.57 -117.26 25.64
C LEU A 503 14.94 -117.99 26.83
N CYS A 504 14.93 -119.33 26.79
CA CYS A 504 14.65 -120.13 27.98
C CYS A 504 15.90 -120.08 28.88
N ASP A 505 15.67 -119.81 30.17
CA ASP A 505 16.65 -119.95 31.22
C ASP A 505 16.77 -121.45 31.57
N ASP A 506 17.84 -122.08 31.09
CA ASP A 506 18.15 -123.47 31.40
C ASP A 506 18.82 -123.54 32.78
N SER A 507 18.04 -123.44 33.85
CA SER A 507 18.54 -123.75 35.19
C SER A 507 17.58 -124.63 35.97
N PRO A 508 18.07 -125.81 36.40
CA PRO A 508 18.04 -126.23 37.78
C PRO A 508 19.38 -125.99 38.49
#